data_AF-A0A2H9P1K0-F1
#
_entry.id   AF-A0A2H9P1K0-F1
#
_cell.length_a   1.000
_cell.length_b   1.000
_cell.length_c   1.000
_cell.angle_alpha   90.00
_cell.angle_beta   90.00
_cell.angle_gamma   90.00
#
_symmetry.space_group_name_H-M   'P 1'
#
loop_
_entity.id
_entity.type
_entity.pdbx_description
1 polymer ?
#
loop_
_entity_poly.entity_id
_entity_poly.type
_entity_poly.pdbx_seq_one_letter_code
_entity_poly.pdbx_strand_id
1 'polypeptide(L)'
;MPFQPDDIDIAIIESLIKDGRKSFRQISREIKVSTPTVQARYERLVNVGLIKSVSPIIDLGMLENKTEKHLENIKVKSAKKYDVKITKDMILKMTCDLCKGPISDKPHVLKIANFERFFCCTSCRSLYKEKYKGRIETLNQN
;
A
#
# COMPACT_ATOMS: atom_id res chain seq x y z
N MET A 1 -9.29 -4.23 -16.54
CA MET A 1 -7.88 -3.88 -16.75
C MET A 1 -7.19 -3.85 -15.39
N PRO A 2 -6.06 -4.55 -15.22
CA PRO A 2 -5.24 -4.44 -14.02
C PRO A 2 -4.88 -2.98 -13.74
N PHE A 3 -4.67 -2.63 -12.47
CA PHE A 3 -4.39 -1.26 -12.09
C PHE A 3 -3.09 -0.77 -12.76
N GLN A 4 -3.17 0.36 -13.44
CA GLN A 4 -2.05 1.05 -14.06
C GLN A 4 -1.90 2.40 -13.36
N PRO A 5 -0.75 2.67 -12.71
CA PRO A 5 -0.49 3.96 -12.09
C PRO A 5 -0.55 5.09 -13.13
N ASP A 6 -1.26 6.17 -12.80
CA ASP A 6 -1.29 7.38 -13.61
C ASP A 6 -0.23 8.42 -13.15
N ASP A 7 -0.20 9.58 -13.80
CA ASP A 7 0.72 10.69 -13.46
C ASP A 7 0.62 11.12 -11.99
N ILE A 8 -0.58 11.12 -11.43
CA ILE A 8 -0.82 11.55 -10.06
C ILE A 8 -0.25 10.49 -9.11
N ASP A 9 -0.49 9.21 -9.40
CA ASP A 9 0.04 8.10 -8.62
C ASP A 9 1.59 8.15 -8.59
N ILE A 10 2.23 8.37 -9.74
CA ILE A 10 3.69 8.50 -9.85
C ILE A 10 4.20 9.69 -9.04
N ALA A 11 3.59 10.87 -9.20
CA ALA A 11 4.00 12.07 -8.47
C ALA A 11 3.86 11.93 -6.94
N ILE A 12 2.83 11.22 -6.46
CA ILE A 12 2.68 10.91 -5.03
C ILE A 12 3.83 10.06 -4.53
N ILE A 13 4.20 9.01 -5.29
CA ILE A 13 5.31 8.12 -4.94
C ILE A 13 6.63 8.89 -4.93
N GLU A 14 6.92 9.68 -5.95
CA GLU A 14 8.14 10.50 -6.02
C GLU A 14 8.24 11.46 -4.84
N SER A 15 7.14 12.11 -4.46
CA SER A 15 7.09 12.99 -3.30
C SER A 15 7.40 12.26 -1.99
N LEU A 16 6.88 11.04 -1.81
CA LEU A 16 7.13 10.20 -0.62
C LEU A 16 8.54 9.60 -0.59
N ILE A 17 9.12 9.27 -1.74
CA ILE A 17 10.52 8.82 -1.85
C ILE A 17 11.46 9.94 -1.39
N LYS A 18 11.15 11.18 -1.77
CA LYS A 18 11.93 12.35 -1.35
C LYS A 18 11.82 12.62 0.14
N ASP A 19 10.62 12.54 0.70
CA ASP A 19 10.38 12.67 2.15
C ASP A 19 9.12 11.90 2.56
N GLY A 20 9.33 10.74 3.18
CA GLY A 20 8.24 9.87 3.66
C GLY A 20 7.45 10.45 4.84
N ARG A 21 7.91 11.55 5.45
CA ARG A 21 7.22 12.22 6.57
C ARG A 21 6.20 13.27 6.09
N LYS A 22 6.11 13.53 4.79
CA LYS A 22 5.18 14.52 4.24
C LYS A 22 3.72 14.15 4.54
N SER A 23 2.97 15.14 5.00
CA SER A 23 1.51 15.04 5.11
C SER A 23 0.83 15.07 3.73
N PHE A 24 -0.37 14.49 3.61
CA PHE A 24 -1.16 14.58 2.37
C PHE A 24 -1.46 16.03 1.96
N ARG A 25 -1.54 16.96 2.91
CA ARG A 25 -1.71 18.39 2.62
C ARG A 25 -0.49 19.00 1.92
N GLN A 26 0.72 18.60 2.30
CA GLN A 26 1.95 19.06 1.64
C GLN A 26 2.03 18.50 0.23
N ILE A 27 1.77 17.20 0.07
CA ILE A 27 1.76 16.51 -1.24
C ILE A 27 0.70 17.15 -2.17
N SER A 28 -0.50 17.43 -1.65
CA SER A 28 -1.58 18.12 -2.35
C SER A 28 -1.14 19.45 -2.96
N ARG A 29 -0.41 20.28 -2.19
CA ARG A 29 0.09 21.59 -2.65
C ARG A 29 1.16 21.45 -3.72
N GLU A 30 2.03 20.45 -3.61
CA GLU A 30 3.12 20.18 -4.55
C GLU A 30 2.60 19.69 -5.91
N ILE A 31 1.64 18.75 -5.89
CA ILE A 31 1.11 18.09 -7.10
C ILE A 31 -0.10 18.86 -7.67
N LYS A 32 -0.62 19.87 -6.97
CA LYS A 32 -1.82 20.66 -7.32
C LYS A 32 -3.08 19.80 -7.45
N VAL A 33 -3.25 18.88 -6.51
CA VAL A 33 -4.38 17.94 -6.45
C VAL A 33 -5.02 18.04 -5.06
N SER A 34 -6.32 17.84 -4.93
CA SER A 34 -6.99 17.96 -3.62
C SER A 34 -6.47 16.95 -2.59
N THR A 35 -6.41 17.31 -1.31
CA THR A 35 -6.01 16.39 -0.23
C THR A 35 -6.82 15.08 -0.22
N PRO A 36 -8.16 15.09 -0.37
CA PRO A 36 -8.95 13.85 -0.47
C PRO A 36 -8.53 12.98 -1.66
N THR A 37 -8.20 13.59 -2.81
CA THR A 37 -7.71 12.84 -3.97
C THR A 37 -6.35 12.21 -3.68
N VAL A 38 -5.41 12.94 -3.07
CA VAL A 38 -4.10 12.38 -2.67
C VAL A 38 -4.27 11.21 -1.71
N GLN A 39 -5.14 11.34 -0.71
CA GLN A 39 -5.44 10.28 0.24
C GLN A 39 -5.99 9.03 -0.47
N ALA A 40 -7.03 9.18 -1.28
CA ALA A 40 -7.65 8.06 -1.99
C ALA A 40 -6.66 7.35 -2.94
N ARG A 41 -5.78 8.11 -3.60
CA ARG A 41 -4.71 7.59 -4.46
C ARG A 41 -3.67 6.82 -3.64
N TYR A 42 -3.19 7.40 -2.55
CA TYR A 42 -2.26 6.75 -1.64
C TYR A 42 -2.82 5.44 -1.06
N GLU A 43 -4.05 5.46 -0.54
CA GLU A 43 -4.72 4.26 -0.01
C GLU A 43 -4.84 3.17 -1.07
N ARG A 44 -5.17 3.53 -2.31
CA ARG A 44 -5.19 2.58 -3.42
C ARG A 44 -3.82 1.97 -3.69
N LEU A 45 -2.76 2.78 -3.73
CA LEU A 45 -1.38 2.32 -3.93
C LEU A 45 -0.92 1.36 -2.81
N VAL A 46 -1.37 1.59 -1.58
CA VAL A 46 -1.14 0.68 -0.45
C VAL A 46 -1.94 -0.61 -0.61
N ASN A 47 -3.24 -0.51 -0.92
CA ASN A 47 -4.13 -1.66 -1.04
C ASN A 47 -3.72 -2.63 -2.16
N VAL A 48 -3.28 -2.13 -3.31
CA VAL A 48 -2.76 -2.96 -4.41
C VAL A 48 -1.36 -3.53 -4.10
N GLY A 49 -0.73 -3.11 -3.01
CA GLY A 49 0.58 -3.59 -2.56
C GLY A 49 1.78 -2.93 -3.24
N LEU A 50 1.58 -1.84 -3.99
CA LEU A 50 2.68 -1.10 -4.60
C LEU A 50 3.48 -0.34 -3.53
N ILE A 51 2.79 0.30 -2.59
CA ILE A 51 3.40 0.85 -1.38
C ILE A 51 3.23 -0.17 -0.25
N LYS A 52 4.34 -0.79 0.17
CA LYS A 52 4.31 -1.78 1.27
C LYS A 52 4.41 -1.14 2.64
N SER A 53 5.27 -0.14 2.78
CA SER A 53 5.49 0.59 4.03
C SER A 53 6.24 1.90 3.75
N VAL A 54 6.10 2.85 4.68
CA VAL A 54 7.02 3.98 4.85
C VAL A 54 7.72 3.76 6.17
N SER A 55 9.05 3.67 6.16
CA SER A 55 9.82 3.29 7.34
C SER A 55 10.87 4.36 7.66
N PRO A 56 10.98 4.79 8.92
CA PRO A 56 12.02 5.73 9.32
C PRO A 56 13.38 5.04 9.30
N ILE A 57 14.42 5.81 8.95
CA ILE A 57 15.81 5.42 9.18
C ILE A 57 16.17 5.90 10.57
N ILE A 58 16.40 4.96 11.49
CA ILE A 58 16.71 5.24 12.88
C ILE A 58 18.23 5.26 13.04
N ASP A 59 18.76 6.37 13.54
CA ASP A 59 20.17 6.45 13.94
C ASP A 59 20.34 5.75 15.30
N LEU A 60 20.96 4.56 15.26
CA LEU A 60 21.20 3.76 16.45
C LEU A 60 22.29 4.38 17.36
N GLY A 61 23.13 5.30 16.86
CA GLY A 61 24.16 5.98 17.65
C GLY A 61 23.60 7.01 18.63
N MET A 62 22.34 7.44 18.44
CA MET A 62 21.61 8.33 19.35
C MET A 62 20.95 7.57 20.53
N LEU A 63 21.14 6.26 20.64
CA LEU A 63 20.53 5.42 21.68
C LEU A 63 21.55 5.16 22.81
N GLU A 64 21.29 5.67 24.02
CA GLU A 64 22.24 5.65 25.15
C GLU A 64 22.33 4.32 25.90
N ASN A 65 21.34 3.43 25.74
CA ASN A 65 21.26 2.20 26.53
C ASN A 65 21.85 1.01 25.76
N LYS A 66 22.51 0.09 26.50
CA LYS A 66 22.96 -1.25 26.07
C LYS A 66 21.79 -2.10 25.55
N THR A 67 21.21 -1.69 24.44
CA THR A 67 20.08 -2.34 23.79
C THR A 67 20.60 -3.43 22.85
N GLU A 68 21.62 -4.17 23.32
CA GLU A 68 22.32 -5.19 22.54
C GLU A 68 21.48 -6.46 22.34
N LYS A 69 20.29 -6.59 22.97
CA LYS A 69 19.55 -7.87 22.96
C LYS A 69 18.09 -7.84 22.50
N HIS A 70 17.49 -6.68 22.22
CA HIS A 70 16.10 -6.62 21.75
C HIS A 70 15.91 -6.07 20.33
N LEU A 71 16.96 -5.56 19.69
CA LEU A 71 16.88 -4.99 18.34
C LEU A 71 17.12 -6.03 17.22
N GLU A 72 17.58 -7.24 17.54
CA GLU A 72 17.89 -8.29 16.54
C GLU A 72 16.69 -8.71 15.66
N ASN A 73 15.46 -8.47 16.15
CA ASN A 73 14.24 -8.74 15.40
C ASN A 73 13.82 -7.57 14.49
N ILE A 74 14.40 -6.38 14.65
CA ILE A 74 14.26 -5.30 13.68
C ILE A 74 15.31 -5.52 12.58
N LYS A 75 15.24 -6.67 11.89
CA LYS A 75 15.78 -6.77 10.54
C LYS A 75 14.93 -5.89 9.65
N VAL A 76 15.11 -4.57 9.76
CA VAL A 76 14.84 -3.67 8.63
C VAL A 76 15.68 -4.28 7.53
N LYS A 77 15.03 -4.90 6.54
CA LYS A 77 15.69 -5.20 5.28
C LYS A 77 15.98 -3.83 4.69
N SER A 78 17.05 -3.21 5.18
CA SER A 78 17.50 -1.88 4.85
C SER A 78 17.43 -1.76 3.34
N ALA A 79 16.76 -0.69 2.92
CA ALA A 79 16.49 -0.34 1.54
C ALA A 79 17.68 -0.73 0.65
N LYS A 80 17.56 -1.85 -0.07
CA LYS A 80 18.25 -1.93 -1.36
C LYS A 80 17.66 -0.75 -2.14
N LYS A 81 18.49 0.26 -2.37
CA LYS A 81 18.15 1.42 -3.18
C LYS A 81 17.97 0.88 -4.60
N TYR A 82 16.75 0.52 -4.95
CA TYR A 82 16.41 0.11 -6.29
C TYR A 82 16.11 1.40 -7.06
N ASP A 83 16.96 1.76 -8.03
CA ASP A 83 16.65 2.80 -9.02
C ASP A 83 15.59 2.30 -10.01
N VAL A 84 14.41 1.97 -9.48
CA VAL A 84 13.25 1.58 -10.28
C VAL A 84 12.49 2.85 -10.60
N LYS A 85 12.64 3.34 -11.83
CA LYS A 85 11.73 4.35 -12.39
C LYS A 85 10.38 3.69 -12.62
N ILE A 86 9.37 4.10 -11.84
CA ILE A 86 7.98 3.70 -12.08
C ILE A 86 7.50 4.49 -13.30
N THR A 87 7.17 3.79 -14.39
CA THR A 87 6.66 4.42 -15.62
C THR A 87 5.17 4.10 -15.80
N LYS A 88 4.50 4.90 -16.63
CA LYS A 88 3.07 4.71 -16.96
C LYS A 88 2.79 3.37 -17.61
N ASP A 89 3.75 2.79 -18.32
CA ASP A 89 3.58 1.52 -19.03
C ASP A 89 3.66 0.30 -18.11
N MET A 90 3.88 0.53 -16.81
CA MET A 90 4.02 -0.53 -15.84
C MET A 90 2.65 -1.07 -15.43
N ILE A 91 2.36 -2.31 -15.83
CA ILE A 91 1.16 -3.04 -15.42
C ILE A 91 1.41 -3.75 -14.09
N LEU A 92 0.58 -3.45 -13.08
CA LEU A 92 0.67 -4.12 -11.78
C LEU A 92 0.10 -5.54 -11.87
N LYS A 93 0.94 -6.52 -11.54
CA LYS A 93 0.51 -7.91 -11.36
C LYS A 93 -0.30 -8.03 -10.08
N MET A 94 -1.62 -8.03 -10.21
CA MET A 94 -2.54 -8.25 -9.10
C MET A 94 -2.88 -9.74 -8.95
N THR A 95 -3.03 -10.19 -7.70
CA THR A 95 -3.41 -11.56 -7.36
C THR A 95 -4.70 -11.59 -6.56
N CYS A 96 -5.53 -12.60 -6.78
CA CYS A 96 -6.78 -12.80 -6.05
C CYS A 96 -6.51 -13.12 -4.57
N ASP A 97 -7.18 -12.41 -3.66
CA ASP A 97 -7.00 -12.61 -2.21
C ASP A 97 -7.47 -13.98 -1.72
N LEU A 98 -8.40 -14.62 -2.42
CA LEU A 98 -8.89 -15.97 -2.09
C LEU A 98 -8.08 -17.08 -2.78
N CYS A 99 -8.13 -17.18 -4.11
CA CYS A 99 -7.55 -18.30 -4.85
C CYS A 99 -6.07 -18.15 -5.20
N LYS A 100 -5.49 -16.97 -4.95
CA LYS A 100 -4.10 -16.60 -5.30
C LYS A 100 -3.76 -16.60 -6.78
N GLY A 101 -4.73 -16.87 -7.66
CA GLY A 101 -4.58 -16.74 -9.11
C GLY A 101 -4.41 -15.29 -9.58
N PRO A 102 -3.91 -15.08 -10.81
CA PRO A 102 -3.75 -13.75 -11.38
C PRO A 102 -5.11 -13.09 -11.63
N ILE A 103 -5.15 -11.75 -11.53
CA ILE A 103 -6.31 -10.95 -11.94
C ILE A 103 -5.99 -10.35 -13.31
N SER A 104 -6.55 -10.95 -14.38
CA SER A 104 -6.41 -10.49 -15.76
C SER A 104 -7.27 -9.26 -16.06
N ASP A 105 -8.44 -9.18 -15.42
CA ASP A 105 -9.48 -8.20 -15.75
C ASP A 105 -9.72 -7.19 -14.63
N LYS A 106 -10.83 -6.47 -14.70
CA LYS A 106 -11.21 -5.55 -13.62
C LYS A 106 -11.47 -6.38 -12.34
N PRO A 107 -10.75 -6.11 -11.22
CA PRO A 107 -10.94 -6.88 -10.01
C PRO A 107 -12.33 -6.67 -9.43
N HIS A 108 -12.89 -7.72 -8.85
CA HIS A 108 -14.01 -7.58 -7.92
C HIS A 108 -13.46 -7.11 -6.57
N VAL A 109 -14.00 -6.01 -6.05
CA VAL A 109 -13.47 -5.36 -4.84
C VAL A 109 -14.39 -5.61 -3.65
N LEU A 110 -13.82 -5.91 -2.49
CA LEU A 110 -14.50 -5.90 -1.19
C LEU A 110 -13.80 -4.89 -0.28
N LYS A 111 -14.55 -3.87 0.18
CA LYS A 111 -14.09 -2.90 1.17
C LYS A 111 -14.27 -3.48 2.58
N ILE A 112 -13.23 -3.39 3.41
CA ILE A 112 -13.20 -3.85 4.80
C ILE A 112 -12.50 -2.75 5.60
N ALA A 113 -13.27 -1.97 6.37
CA ALA A 113 -12.80 -0.78 7.06
C ALA A 113 -11.96 0.13 6.13
N ASN A 114 -10.68 0.31 6.44
CA ASN A 114 -9.74 1.15 5.69
C ASN A 114 -8.98 0.41 4.57
N PHE A 115 -9.33 -0.84 4.29
CA PHE A 115 -8.61 -1.66 3.31
C PHE A 115 -9.53 -2.22 2.24
N GLU A 116 -8.95 -2.45 1.06
CA GLU A 116 -9.62 -3.10 -0.06
C GLU A 116 -9.01 -4.49 -0.31
N ARG A 117 -9.88 -5.45 -0.61
CA ARG A 117 -9.51 -6.80 -1.08
C ARG A 117 -9.92 -6.98 -2.53
N PHE A 118 -9.07 -7.65 -3.31
CA PHE A 118 -9.23 -7.80 -4.77
C PHE A 118 -9.38 -9.26 -5.15
N PHE A 119 -10.37 -9.55 -6.02
CA PHE A 119 -10.72 -10.90 -6.43
C PHE A 119 -10.84 -11.01 -7.95
N CYS A 120 -10.45 -12.17 -8.51
CA CYS A 120 -10.53 -12.43 -9.95
C CYS A 120 -11.97 -12.65 -10.47
N CYS A 121 -12.91 -13.03 -9.60
CA CYS A 121 -14.32 -13.28 -9.96
C CYS A 121 -15.27 -13.01 -8.79
N THR A 122 -16.57 -12.89 -9.07
CA THR A 122 -17.62 -12.71 -8.06
C THR A 122 -17.66 -13.84 -7.05
N SER A 123 -17.44 -15.08 -7.47
CA SER A 123 -17.44 -16.25 -6.59
C SER A 123 -16.33 -16.18 -5.55
N CYS A 124 -15.10 -15.82 -5.95
CA CYS A 124 -13.99 -15.63 -5.01
C CYS A 124 -14.30 -14.55 -3.97
N ARG A 125 -14.93 -13.45 -4.38
CA ARG A 125 -15.34 -12.38 -3.46
C ARG A 125 -16.39 -12.87 -2.45
N SER A 126 -17.43 -13.54 -2.92
CA SER A 126 -18.52 -14.04 -2.07
C SER A 126 -18.03 -15.10 -1.08
N LEU A 127 -17.26 -16.09 -1.56
CA LEU A 127 -16.67 -17.13 -0.72
C LEU A 127 -15.70 -16.57 0.32
N TYR A 128 -14.92 -15.54 -0.04
CA TYR A 128 -14.06 -14.86 0.93
C TYR A 128 -14.89 -14.17 2.03
N LYS A 129 -15.95 -13.46 1.65
CA LYS A 129 -16.83 -12.78 2.61
C LYS A 129 -17.48 -13.77 3.57
N GLU A 130 -17.91 -14.92 3.07
CA GLU A 130 -18.49 -15.99 3.89
C GLU A 130 -17.45 -16.62 4.83
N LYS A 131 -16.29 -17.04 4.27
CA LYS A 131 -15.20 -17.67 5.03
C LYS A 131 -14.67 -16.79 6.17
N TYR A 132 -14.60 -15.47 5.95
CA TYR A 132 -14.04 -14.52 6.92
C TYR A 132 -15.09 -13.61 7.57
N LYS A 133 -16.38 -13.98 7.50
CA LYS A 133 -17.51 -13.14 7.94
C LYS A 133 -17.30 -12.52 9.33
N GLY A 134 -17.01 -13.34 10.34
CA GLY A 134 -16.84 -12.86 11.71
C GLY A 134 -15.70 -11.85 11.86
N ARG A 135 -14.54 -12.09 11.22
CA ARG A 135 -13.42 -11.15 11.25
C ARG A 135 -13.73 -9.85 10.52
N ILE A 136 -14.46 -9.91 9.41
CA ILE A 136 -14.86 -8.74 8.63
C ILE A 136 -15.82 -7.87 9.44
N GLU A 137 -16.78 -8.49 10.14
CA GLU A 137 -17.74 -7.77 10.99
C GLU A 137 -17.02 -7.03 12.12
N THR A 138 -16.07 -7.66 12.82
CA THR A 138 -15.28 -7.00 13.86
C THR A 138 -14.48 -5.82 13.34
N LEU A 139 -13.90 -5.92 12.14
CA LEU A 139 -13.08 -4.85 11.57
C LEU A 139 -13.89 -3.64 11.13
N ASN A 140 -15.15 -3.83 10.70
CA ASN A 140 -16.01 -2.74 10.22
C ASN A 140 -16.69 -1.95 11.37
N GLN A 141 -16.62 -2.43 12.61
CA GLN A 141 -17.23 -1.78 13.78
C GLN A 141 -16.32 -0.75 14.46
N ASN A 142 -15.09 -0.54 13.95
CA ASN A 142 -14.11 0.42 14.46
C ASN A 142 -13.87 1.57 13.48
#